data_AF-G3J7H9-F1
#
_entry.id   AF-G3J7H9-F1
#
_cell.length_a   1.000
_cell.length_b   1.000
_cell.length_c   1.000
_cell.angle_alpha   90.00
_cell.angle_beta   90.00
_cell.angle_gamma   90.00
#
_symmetry.space_group_name_H-M   'P 1'
#
loop_
_entity.id
_entity.type
_entity.pdbx_description
1 polymer ?
#
loop_
_entity_poly.entity_id
_entity_poly.type
_entity_poly.pdbx_seq_one_letter_code
_entity_poly.pdbx_strand_id
1 'polypeptide(L)'
;MAEECLFWFVYTVAEAEKLIIDARFPPPRRRGFGFLIALERFGPNQTLTECLYQANDTLVTFIQIEKRGAIDSVEYVAAVDGGEAENCKTMPAGIRLAGNSISYPVQNGVLGPELKAGMDRILAATRKAGKTTGVYCKDSTQPREFAQEGYDMMVAVTRLHCNPTHN
;
A
#
# COMPACT_ATOMS: atom_id res chain seq x y z
N MET A 1 14.02 9.06 7.67
CA MET A 1 13.62 8.83 6.27
C MET A 1 12.17 8.35 6.29
N ALA A 2 11.38 8.59 5.25
CA ALA A 2 10.12 7.85 5.12
C ALA A 2 10.46 6.40 4.81
N GLU A 3 10.03 5.49 5.68
CA GLU A 3 10.23 4.03 5.55
C GLU A 3 9.05 3.38 4.81
N GLU A 4 8.01 4.15 4.53
CA GLU A 4 6.79 3.71 3.89
C GLU A 4 6.39 4.70 2.78
N CYS A 5 5.97 4.18 1.63
CA CYS A 5 5.40 4.99 0.55
C CYS A 5 4.06 4.40 0.12
N LEU A 6 3.03 5.24 0.05
CA LEU A 6 1.68 4.86 -0.38
C LEU A 6 1.39 5.49 -1.74
N PHE A 7 1.21 4.65 -2.75
CA PHE A 7 0.89 5.07 -4.11
C PHE A 7 -0.60 4.84 -4.41
N TRP A 8 -1.24 5.94 -4.81
CA TRP A 8 -2.64 6.02 -5.19
C TRP A 8 -2.76 5.93 -6.70
N PHE A 9 -3.94 5.56 -7.21
CA PHE A 9 -4.23 5.58 -8.65
C PHE A 9 -3.22 4.82 -9.53
N VAL A 10 -2.86 3.60 -9.15
CA VAL A 10 -2.08 2.69 -10.01
C VAL A 10 -3.04 1.89 -10.88
N TYR A 11 -2.97 2.07 -12.20
CA TYR A 11 -3.91 1.48 -13.17
C TYR A 11 -3.34 0.24 -13.85
N THR A 12 -2.03 0.17 -14.00
CA THR A 12 -1.36 -0.88 -14.78
C THR A 12 -0.18 -1.50 -14.04
N VAL A 13 0.20 -2.70 -14.47
CA VAL A 13 1.40 -3.42 -14.02
C VAL A 13 2.66 -2.58 -14.28
N ALA A 14 2.76 -1.97 -15.46
CA ALA A 14 3.90 -1.14 -15.83
C ALA A 14 4.05 0.10 -14.94
N GLU A 15 2.94 0.70 -14.51
CA GLU A 15 2.96 1.80 -13.53
C GLU A 15 3.44 1.31 -12.16
N ALA A 16 2.95 0.17 -11.69
CA ALA A 16 3.40 -0.44 -10.43
C ALA A 16 4.92 -0.71 -10.45
N GLU A 17 5.43 -1.35 -11.51
CA GLU A 17 6.86 -1.62 -11.71
C GLU A 17 7.67 -0.33 -11.73
N LYS A 18 7.20 0.68 -12.47
CA LYS A 18 7.88 1.98 -12.54
C LYS A 18 7.98 2.64 -11.17
N LEU A 19 6.88 2.66 -10.39
CA LEU A 19 6.86 3.26 -9.06
C LEU A 19 7.82 2.57 -8.10
N ILE A 20 7.92 1.25 -8.15
CA ILE A 20 8.89 0.48 -7.35
C ILE A 20 10.33 0.88 -7.70
N ILE A 21 10.62 1.10 -8.98
CA ILE A 21 11.94 1.54 -9.44
C ILE A 21 12.22 2.98 -8.99
N ASP A 22 11.22 3.86 -9.07
CA ASP A 22 11.31 5.28 -8.70
C ASP A 22 11.46 5.48 -7.19
N ALA A 23 10.98 4.55 -6.37
CA ALA A 23 11.01 4.63 -4.90
C ALA A 23 12.36 4.23 -4.27
N ARG A 24 13.29 3.64 -5.02
CA ARG A 24 14.56 3.07 -4.50
C ARG A 24 15.81 3.72 -5.10
N PHE A 25 16.89 3.81 -4.32
CA PHE A 25 18.16 4.42 -4.72
C PHE A 25 18.94 3.53 -5.71
N PRO A 26 19.68 4.10 -6.69
CA PRO A 26 20.47 3.35 -7.67
C PRO A 26 21.60 2.48 -7.06
N PRO A 27 22.07 1.43 -7.77
CA PRO A 27 21.53 0.77 -8.97
C PRO A 27 20.64 -0.46 -8.65
N PRO A 28 19.77 -0.96 -9.56
CA PRO A 28 19.35 -0.43 -10.88
C PRO A 28 18.10 0.48 -10.79
N ARG A 29 17.93 1.17 -9.66
CA ARG A 29 16.77 2.01 -9.33
C ARG A 29 17.07 3.50 -9.59
N ARG A 30 16.11 4.41 -9.39
CA ARG A 30 16.24 5.81 -9.85
C ARG A 30 15.77 6.91 -8.90
N ARG A 31 15.58 6.61 -7.61
CA ARG A 31 15.24 7.62 -6.59
C ARG A 31 16.33 8.69 -6.50
N GLY A 32 15.93 9.94 -6.63
CA GLY A 32 16.80 11.09 -6.40
C GLY A 32 17.25 11.17 -4.94
N PHE A 33 18.51 11.56 -4.72
CA PHE A 33 19.06 11.74 -3.38
C PHE A 33 18.80 13.16 -2.87
N GLY A 34 18.08 13.27 -1.75
CA GLY A 34 17.81 14.53 -1.06
C GLY A 34 18.91 14.91 -0.06
N PHE A 35 18.72 16.03 0.64
CA PHE A 35 19.69 16.62 1.55
C PHE A 35 20.08 15.67 2.73
N LEU A 36 21.34 15.74 3.19
CA LEU A 36 21.98 14.81 4.14
C LEU A 36 21.36 14.79 5.57
N ILE A 37 20.35 15.62 5.86
CA ILE A 37 19.69 15.74 7.18
C ILE A 37 19.20 14.38 7.70
N ALA A 38 18.85 13.45 6.81
CA ALA A 38 18.42 12.13 7.20
C ALA A 38 19.52 11.27 7.83
N LEU A 39 20.79 11.42 7.39
CA LEU A 39 21.92 10.64 7.89
C LEU A 39 22.24 10.95 9.35
N GLU A 40 22.06 12.21 9.76
CA GLU A 40 22.31 12.67 11.13
C GLU A 40 21.40 11.99 12.17
N ARG A 41 20.31 11.35 11.72
CA ARG A 41 19.39 10.59 12.58
C ARG A 41 19.75 9.12 12.72
N PHE A 42 20.60 8.60 11.84
CA PHE A 42 21.13 7.25 11.98
C PHE A 42 22.43 7.33 12.80
N GLY A 43 22.71 6.31 13.61
CA GLY A 43 23.74 6.37 14.66
C GLY A 43 25.13 6.84 14.16
N PRO A 44 26.04 7.25 15.07
CA PRO A 44 27.20 8.08 14.78
C PRO A 44 28.25 7.53 13.77
N ASN A 45 28.06 6.34 13.21
CA ASN A 45 29.06 5.60 12.44
C ASN A 45 28.58 5.03 11.09
N GLN A 46 27.39 5.36 10.60
CA GLN A 46 26.95 4.86 9.29
C GLN A 46 27.44 5.75 8.15
N THR A 47 28.02 5.14 7.12
CA THR A 47 28.37 5.82 5.88
C THR A 47 27.11 6.18 5.09
N LEU A 48 27.19 7.18 4.22
CA LEU A 48 26.12 7.53 3.29
C LEU A 48 25.68 6.30 2.47
N THR A 49 26.63 5.53 1.95
CA THR A 49 26.36 4.34 1.14
C THR A 49 25.57 3.29 1.92
N GLU A 50 25.95 3.00 3.16
CA GLU A 50 25.21 2.05 4.00
C GLU A 50 23.78 2.54 4.28
N CYS A 51 23.60 3.84 4.51
CA CYS A 51 22.26 4.41 4.71
C CYS A 51 21.39 4.28 3.45
N LEU A 52 21.96 4.43 2.25
CA LEU A 52 21.21 4.27 1.00
C LEU A 52 20.78 2.82 0.77
N TYR A 53 21.66 1.86 1.05
CA TYR A 53 21.32 0.44 0.95
C TYR A 53 20.27 0.04 1.99
N GLN A 54 20.46 0.44 3.25
CA GLN A 54 19.47 0.20 4.30
C GLN A 54 18.13 0.86 3.99
N ALA A 55 18.12 2.07 3.41
CA ALA A 55 16.89 2.73 2.99
C ALA A 55 16.16 1.94 1.89
N ASN A 56 16.89 1.26 1.01
CA ASN A 56 16.27 0.34 0.04
C ASN A 56 15.70 -0.89 0.76
N ASP A 57 16.44 -1.50 1.68
CA ASP A 57 16.01 -2.73 2.34
C ASP A 57 14.84 -2.52 3.31
N THR A 58 14.71 -1.33 3.88
CA THR A 58 13.65 -1.01 4.86
C THR A 58 12.39 -0.42 4.23
N LEU A 59 12.44 0.01 2.98
CA LEU A 59 11.31 0.69 2.33
C LEU A 59 10.16 -0.28 2.00
N VAL A 60 9.02 -0.04 2.64
CA VAL A 60 7.74 -0.68 2.34
C VAL A 60 6.94 0.15 1.34
N THR A 61 6.40 -0.50 0.30
CA THR A 61 5.65 0.18 -0.76
C THR A 61 4.20 -0.30 -0.77
N PHE A 62 3.25 0.56 -0.43
CA PHE A 62 1.83 0.26 -0.51
C PHE A 62 1.27 0.69 -1.87
N ILE A 63 0.53 -0.20 -2.53
CA ILE A 63 -0.16 0.09 -3.80
C ILE A 63 -1.65 0.04 -3.51
N GLN A 64 -2.38 1.13 -3.70
CA GLN A 64 -3.83 1.10 -3.52
C GLN A 64 -4.53 0.58 -4.76
N ILE A 65 -5.39 -0.42 -4.58
CA ILE A 65 -6.20 -1.00 -5.66
C ILE A 65 -7.61 -0.43 -5.56
N GLU A 66 -7.87 0.62 -6.35
CA GLU A 66 -9.10 1.41 -6.23
C GLU A 66 -9.81 1.74 -7.56
N LYS A 67 -9.35 1.16 -8.67
CA LYS A 67 -9.91 1.39 -10.02
C LYS A 67 -10.28 0.07 -10.66
N ARG A 68 -11.26 0.11 -11.57
CA ARG A 68 -11.76 -1.07 -12.29
C ARG A 68 -10.61 -1.83 -12.98
N GLY A 69 -9.77 -1.14 -13.76
CA GLY A 69 -8.65 -1.78 -14.45
C GLY A 69 -7.62 -2.43 -13.51
N ALA A 70 -7.38 -1.84 -12.33
CA ALA A 70 -6.49 -2.40 -11.32
C ALA A 70 -7.09 -3.63 -10.63
N ILE A 71 -8.41 -3.65 -10.42
CA ILE A 71 -9.14 -4.84 -9.95
C ILE A 71 -9.14 -5.93 -11.02
N ASP A 72 -9.33 -5.55 -12.29
CA ASP A 72 -9.37 -6.49 -13.42
C ASP A 72 -8.01 -7.15 -13.66
N SER A 73 -6.93 -6.45 -13.32
CA SER A 73 -5.54 -6.91 -13.44
C SER A 73 -4.90 -7.25 -12.09
N VAL A 74 -5.70 -7.46 -11.04
CA VAL A 74 -5.20 -7.55 -9.67
C VAL A 74 -4.20 -8.68 -9.46
N GLU A 75 -4.34 -9.80 -10.15
CA GLU A 75 -3.40 -10.92 -10.07
C GLU A 75 -2.02 -10.51 -10.60
N TYR A 76 -1.96 -9.69 -11.65
CA TYR A 76 -0.69 -9.18 -12.18
C TYR A 76 -0.09 -8.12 -11.28
N VAL A 77 -0.90 -7.17 -10.77
CA VAL A 77 -0.43 -6.14 -9.83
C VAL A 77 0.08 -6.78 -8.53
N ALA A 78 -0.64 -7.79 -8.03
CA ALA A 78 -0.22 -8.57 -6.87
C ALA A 78 1.02 -9.42 -7.18
N ALA A 79 1.28 -9.81 -8.42
CA ALA A 79 2.49 -10.55 -8.80
C ALA A 79 3.72 -9.65 -9.05
N VAL A 80 3.58 -8.31 -9.12
CA VAL A 80 4.72 -7.41 -9.34
C VAL A 80 5.71 -7.54 -8.20
N ASP A 81 6.80 -8.24 -8.45
CA ASP A 81 7.89 -8.38 -7.49
C ASP A 81 8.79 -7.15 -7.54
N GLY A 82 9.29 -6.72 -6.38
CA GLY A 82 10.14 -5.54 -6.32
C GLY A 82 11.60 -5.76 -6.73
N GLY A 83 11.89 -6.91 -7.34
CA GLY A 83 13.22 -7.45 -7.61
C GLY A 83 13.82 -8.20 -6.41
N GLU A 84 15.09 -8.60 -6.53
CA GLU A 84 15.88 -9.50 -5.64
C GLU A 84 15.90 -9.19 -4.12
N ALA A 85 15.13 -8.22 -3.63
CA ALA A 85 14.94 -7.99 -2.22
C ALA A 85 13.57 -8.54 -1.80
N GLU A 86 13.59 -9.57 -0.94
CA GLU A 86 12.47 -10.08 -0.13
C GLU A 86 11.71 -8.98 0.67
N ASN A 87 12.17 -7.73 0.61
CA ASN A 87 11.65 -6.57 1.32
C ASN A 87 10.74 -5.66 0.49
N CYS A 88 10.44 -5.96 -0.78
CA CYS A 88 9.38 -5.25 -1.48
C CYS A 88 8.00 -5.80 -1.06
N LYS A 89 7.57 -5.39 0.14
CA LYS A 89 6.21 -5.61 0.60
C LYS A 89 5.29 -4.67 -0.16
N THR A 90 4.86 -5.09 -1.34
CA THR A 90 3.72 -4.48 -2.02
C THR A 90 2.47 -4.86 -1.27
N MET A 91 1.95 -3.90 -0.51
CA MET A 91 0.73 -4.07 0.27
C MET A 91 -0.43 -3.45 -0.51
N PRO A 92 -1.30 -4.28 -1.12
CA PRO A 92 -2.59 -3.86 -1.59
C PRO A 92 -3.44 -3.37 -0.43
N ALA A 93 -3.64 -2.05 -0.34
CA ALA A 93 -4.64 -1.49 0.55
C ALA A 93 -6.00 -1.44 -0.19
N GLY A 94 -7.00 -2.11 0.39
CA GLY A 94 -8.28 -2.42 -0.22
C GLY A 94 -9.28 -1.26 -0.28
N ILE A 95 -9.84 -1.11 -1.49
CA ILE A 95 -11.19 -0.72 -1.97
C ILE A 95 -12.07 0.33 -1.29
N ARG A 96 -11.89 0.74 -0.03
CA ARG A 96 -12.90 1.61 0.63
C ARG A 96 -13.06 2.99 0.00
N LEU A 97 -12.10 3.44 -0.79
CA LEU A 97 -12.14 4.70 -1.54
C LEU A 97 -12.51 4.50 -3.02
N ALA A 98 -12.66 3.24 -3.45
CA ALA A 98 -12.85 2.84 -4.85
C ALA A 98 -14.31 2.84 -5.32
N GLY A 99 -15.30 2.82 -4.42
CA GLY A 99 -16.72 2.71 -4.80
C GLY A 99 -17.12 3.69 -5.90
N ASN A 100 -16.73 4.95 -5.74
CA ASN A 100 -16.99 5.99 -6.74
C ASN A 100 -16.24 5.72 -8.06
N SER A 101 -15.01 5.23 -7.95
CA SER A 101 -14.10 4.95 -9.06
C SER A 101 -14.47 3.73 -9.89
N ILE A 102 -15.31 2.83 -9.37
CA ILE A 102 -15.75 1.60 -10.05
C ILE A 102 -17.25 1.61 -10.39
N SER A 103 -17.92 2.76 -10.23
CA SER A 103 -19.36 2.99 -10.42
C SER A 103 -20.28 2.29 -9.40
N TYR A 104 -19.74 1.90 -8.24
CA TYR A 104 -20.49 1.31 -7.13
C TYR A 104 -20.25 2.14 -5.86
N PRO A 105 -20.78 3.37 -5.77
CA PRO A 105 -20.53 4.26 -4.64
C PRO A 105 -21.01 3.64 -3.33
N VAL A 106 -20.26 3.88 -2.25
CA VAL A 106 -20.71 3.52 -0.90
C VAL A 106 -21.86 4.43 -0.53
N GLN A 107 -23.05 3.86 -0.36
CA GLN A 107 -24.24 4.60 0.06
C GLN A 107 -24.48 4.35 1.56
N ASN A 108 -24.63 5.41 2.35
CA ASN A 108 -24.89 5.34 3.80
C ASN A 108 -23.90 4.45 4.57
N GLY A 109 -22.64 4.37 4.13
CA GLY A 109 -21.62 3.54 4.75
C GLY A 109 -21.80 2.02 4.53
N VAL A 110 -22.65 1.62 3.58
CA VAL A 110 -22.92 0.23 3.21
C VAL A 110 -22.13 -0.14 1.94
N LEU A 111 -21.42 -1.26 2.01
CA LEU A 111 -20.70 -1.84 0.87
C LEU A 111 -21.67 -2.74 0.07
N GLY A 112 -21.90 -2.40 -1.19
CA GLY A 112 -22.66 -3.23 -2.13
C GLY A 112 -21.95 -4.55 -2.46
N PRO A 113 -22.67 -5.53 -3.03
CA PRO A 113 -22.13 -6.85 -3.34
C PRO A 113 -20.94 -6.79 -4.31
N GLU A 114 -20.93 -5.86 -5.26
CA GLU A 114 -19.85 -5.70 -6.26
C GLU A 114 -18.56 -5.18 -5.63
N LEU A 115 -18.69 -4.33 -4.60
CA LEU A 115 -17.53 -3.87 -3.83
C LEU A 115 -16.95 -5.01 -3.00
N LYS A 116 -17.80 -5.81 -2.34
CA LYS A 116 -17.36 -6.97 -1.57
C LYS A 116 -16.66 -8.01 -2.46
N ALA A 117 -17.23 -8.31 -3.62
CA ALA A 117 -16.60 -9.21 -4.59
C ALA A 117 -15.23 -8.69 -5.07
N GLY A 118 -15.09 -7.38 -5.25
CA GLY A 118 -13.79 -6.76 -5.55
C GLY A 118 -12.78 -6.91 -4.41
N MET A 119 -13.23 -6.73 -3.15
CA MET A 119 -12.41 -6.96 -1.95
C MET A 119 -11.92 -8.39 -1.86
N ASP A 120 -12.84 -9.35 -2.05
CA ASP A 120 -12.54 -10.78 -2.00
C ASP A 120 -11.52 -11.18 -3.07
N ARG A 121 -11.67 -10.64 -4.29
CA ARG A 121 -10.71 -10.88 -5.39
C ARG A 121 -9.34 -10.32 -5.07
N ILE A 122 -9.25 -9.11 -4.52
CA ILE A 122 -7.98 -8.52 -4.08
C ILE A 122 -7.35 -9.41 -3.01
N LEU A 123 -8.09 -9.77 -1.97
CA LEU A 123 -7.58 -10.61 -0.88
C LEU A 123 -7.10 -11.98 -1.39
N ALA A 124 -7.82 -12.60 -2.32
CA ALA A 124 -7.43 -13.88 -2.90
C ALA A 124 -6.15 -13.78 -3.75
N ALA A 125 -6.06 -12.78 -4.63
CA ALA A 125 -4.92 -12.59 -5.53
C ALA A 125 -3.61 -12.32 -4.76
N THR A 126 -3.71 -11.60 -3.66
CA THR A 126 -2.59 -11.12 -2.86
C THR A 126 -2.05 -12.19 -1.94
N ARG A 127 -2.96 -12.96 -1.31
CA ARG A 127 -2.62 -14.22 -0.66
C ARG A 127 -1.95 -15.21 -1.59
N LYS A 128 -2.49 -15.38 -2.80
CA LYS A 128 -1.88 -16.26 -3.81
C LYS A 128 -0.45 -15.82 -4.18
N ALA A 129 -0.19 -14.51 -4.17
CA ALA A 129 1.14 -13.95 -4.38
C ALA A 129 2.04 -13.97 -3.13
N GLY A 130 1.56 -14.48 -1.99
CA GLY A 130 2.31 -14.46 -0.72
C GLY A 130 2.48 -13.07 -0.12
N LYS A 131 1.60 -12.11 -0.47
CA LYS A 131 1.69 -10.71 -0.07
C LYS A 131 0.64 -10.36 0.97
N THR A 132 1.03 -9.44 1.84
CA THR A 132 0.21 -8.89 2.91
C THR A 132 -0.89 -7.98 2.32
N THR A 133 -2.09 -7.99 2.90
CA THR A 133 -3.24 -7.19 2.42
C THR A 133 -3.76 -6.25 3.49
N GLY A 134 -3.95 -4.98 3.14
CA GLY A 134 -4.47 -3.95 4.02
C GLY A 134 -5.92 -3.56 3.72
N VAL A 135 -6.63 -3.03 4.70
CA VAL A 135 -7.99 -2.48 4.54
C VAL A 135 -8.23 -1.29 5.48
N TYR A 136 -8.95 -0.28 5.00
CA TYR A 136 -9.43 0.81 5.84
C TYR A 136 -10.73 0.43 6.54
N CYS A 137 -10.78 0.57 7.86
CA CYS A 137 -11.96 0.37 8.69
C CYS A 137 -12.66 1.72 8.91
N LYS A 138 -13.99 1.72 8.97
CA LYS A 138 -14.77 2.95 9.20
C LYS A 138 -15.05 3.19 10.68
N ASP A 139 -15.01 2.13 11.48
CA ASP A 139 -15.38 2.10 12.89
C ASP A 139 -14.54 1.06 13.65
N SER A 140 -14.77 0.96 14.95
CA SER A 140 -14.04 0.06 15.85
C SER A 140 -14.45 -1.41 15.75
N THR A 141 -15.54 -1.76 15.05
CA THR A 141 -16.02 -3.15 14.99
C THR A 141 -15.38 -3.91 13.83
N GLN A 142 -15.14 -3.23 12.72
CA GLN A 142 -14.63 -3.81 11.49
C GLN A 142 -13.22 -4.39 11.52
N PRO A 143 -12.26 -3.90 12.33
CA PRO A 143 -10.93 -4.52 12.37
C PRO A 143 -11.00 -6.02 12.71
N ARG A 144 -11.92 -6.41 13.61
CA ARG A 144 -12.11 -7.82 13.97
C ARG A 144 -12.71 -8.63 12.81
N GLU A 145 -13.69 -8.08 12.11
CA GLU A 145 -14.36 -8.72 10.97
C GLU A 145 -13.34 -8.98 9.85
N PHE A 146 -12.57 -7.96 9.47
CA PHE A 146 -11.55 -8.09 8.43
C PHE A 146 -10.38 -8.99 8.84
N ALA A 147 -10.01 -9.03 10.12
CA ALA A 147 -9.03 -10.00 10.61
C ALA A 147 -9.52 -11.45 10.48
N GLN A 148 -10.83 -11.70 10.62
CA GLN A 148 -11.42 -13.03 10.44
C GLN A 148 -11.53 -13.43 8.97
N GLU A 149 -11.81 -12.47 8.09
CA GLU A 149 -11.68 -12.64 6.64
C GLU A 149 -10.21 -12.88 6.23
N GLY A 150 -9.30 -12.36 7.06
CA GLY A 150 -7.84 -12.54 7.12
C GLY A 150 -7.07 -11.53 6.29
N TYR A 151 -7.50 -10.28 6.35
CA TYR A 151 -6.65 -9.12 6.15
C TYR A 151 -5.57 -9.07 7.24
N ASP A 152 -4.40 -8.58 6.88
CA ASP A 152 -3.23 -8.54 7.76
C ASP A 152 -3.03 -7.16 8.41
N MET A 153 -3.51 -6.11 7.74
CA MET A 153 -3.38 -4.72 8.19
C MET A 153 -4.72 -3.99 8.17
N MET A 154 -5.14 -3.46 9.32
CA MET A 154 -6.38 -2.73 9.46
C MET A 154 -6.10 -1.28 9.87
N VAL A 155 -6.39 -0.33 8.98
CA VAL A 155 -6.29 1.10 9.27
C VAL A 155 -7.62 1.52 9.92
N ALA A 156 -7.63 1.66 11.24
CA ALA A 156 -8.86 1.68 12.03
C ALA A 156 -9.72 2.94 11.84
N VAL A 157 -9.17 4.12 12.10
CA VAL A 157 -9.90 5.40 12.14
C VAL A 157 -8.94 6.56 11.95
N THR A 158 -9.45 7.69 11.48
CA THR A 158 -8.68 8.94 11.45
C THR A 158 -8.84 9.71 12.76
N ARG A 159 -7.88 10.58 13.06
CA ARG A 159 -7.96 11.49 14.22
C ARG A 159 -9.27 12.30 14.22
N LEU A 160 -9.71 12.77 13.04
CA LEU A 160 -10.96 13.54 12.90
C LEU A 160 -12.20 12.72 13.31
N HIS A 161 -12.21 11.42 13.03
CA HIS A 161 -13.27 10.52 13.48
C HIS A 161 -13.28 10.33 15.00
N CYS A 162 -12.11 10.36 15.63
CA CYS A 162 -11.97 10.20 17.09
C CYS A 162 -12.19 11.50 17.87
N ASN A 163 -11.93 12.64 17.23
CA ASN A 163 -12.03 13.97 17.84
C ASN A 163 -12.58 14.99 16.83
N PRO A 164 -13.92 15.08 16.69
CA PRO A 164 -14.57 15.92 15.69
C PRO A 164 -14.55 17.42 16.00
N THR A 165 -13.98 17.85 17.14
CA THR A 165 -14.02 19.26 17.60
C THR A 165 -12.92 20.14 17.00
N HIS A 166 -12.13 19.64 16.06
CA HIS A 166 -11.09 20.40 15.36
C HIS A 166 -11.39 20.45 13.86
N ASN A 167 -12.34 21.31 13.49
CA ASN A 167 -12.47 21.89 12.15
C ASN A 167 -12.18 23.38 12.23
#